data_AF-A0A7M1AZA5-F1
#
_entry.id   AF-A0A7M1AZA5-F1
#
_cell.length_a   1.000
_cell.length_b   1.000
_cell.length_c   1.000
_cell.angle_alpha   90.00
_cell.angle_beta   90.00
_cell.angle_gamma   90.00
#
_symmetry.space_group_name_H-M   'P 1'
#
loop_
_entity.id
_entity.type
_entity.pdbx_description
1 polymer ?
#
loop_
_entity_poly.entity_id
_entity_poly.type
_entity_poly.pdbx_seq_one_letter_code
_entity_poly.pdbx_strand_id
1 'polypeptide(L)'
;MHISREIVLLILKYLDKNPNFYFPFKIICKNFNEDDKLFNVNCLDIETDYIESNKLLNDFLLIGNFQNLDYGTTTLIAQVFIDNIINMNAFNEILSLALEYRRSWKEDLYESENIEEYGIYEFIGGKAEAYEECAQIMKNTYWVNK
;
A
#
# COMPACT_ATOMS: atom_id res chain seq x y z
N MET A 1 16.89 5.05 8.42
CA MET A 1 16.77 5.01 6.95
C MET A 1 15.85 6.13 6.53
N HIS A 2 16.27 7.02 5.61
CA HIS A 2 15.35 8.00 5.03
C HIS A 2 14.30 7.27 4.18
N ILE A 3 13.04 7.69 4.31
CA ILE A 3 11.92 7.14 3.54
C ILE A 3 11.10 8.29 2.96
N SER A 4 10.47 8.06 1.81
CA SER A 4 9.64 9.06 1.18
C SER A 4 8.31 9.23 1.91
N ARG A 5 7.64 10.36 1.69
CA ARG A 5 6.30 10.63 2.25
C ARG A 5 5.28 9.60 1.78
N GLU A 6 5.36 9.16 0.53
CA GLU A 6 4.47 8.13 -0.03
C GLU A 6 4.61 6.82 0.74
N ILE A 7 5.84 6.40 1.05
CA ILE A 7 6.11 5.22 1.87
C ILE A 7 5.55 5.40 3.28
N VAL A 8 5.72 6.58 3.89
CA VAL A 8 5.16 6.88 5.22
C VAL A 8 3.64 6.71 5.22
N LEU A 9 2.95 7.36 4.29
CA LEU A 9 1.49 7.28 4.21
C LEU A 9 1.01 5.85 3.95
N LEU A 10 1.72 5.10 3.12
CA LEU A 10 1.41 3.71 2.82
C LEU A 10 1.57 2.82 4.06
N ILE A 11 2.63 3.03 4.85
CA ILE A 11 2.81 2.33 6.13
C ILE A 11 1.69 2.69 7.10
N LEU A 12 1.43 3.98 7.32
CA LEU A 12 0.41 4.45 8.28
C LEU A 12 -0.97 3.89 7.95
N LYS A 13 -1.43 4.05 6.70
CA LYS A 13 -2.71 3.50 6.22
C LYS A 13 -2.81 1.99 6.36
N TYR A 14 -1.70 1.28 6.18
CA TYR A 14 -1.66 -0.16 6.40
C TYR A 14 -1.81 -0.52 7.87
N LEU A 15 -1.11 0.17 8.77
CA LEU A 15 -1.20 -0.07 10.21
C LEU A 15 -2.60 0.25 10.76
N ASP A 16 -3.24 1.33 10.29
CA ASP A 16 -4.62 1.68 10.64
C ASP A 16 -5.60 0.56 10.27
N LYS A 17 -5.41 -0.06 9.10
CA LYS A 17 -6.23 -1.21 8.64
C LYS A 17 -5.87 -2.53 9.33
N ASN A 18 -4.69 -2.63 9.94
CA ASN A 18 -4.15 -3.86 10.52
C ASN A 18 -3.61 -3.62 11.94
N PRO A 19 -4.46 -3.28 12.93
CA PRO A 19 -4.01 -2.87 14.26
C PRO A 19 -3.24 -3.94 15.04
N ASN A 20 -3.38 -5.22 14.67
CA ASN A 20 -2.66 -6.34 15.27
C ASN A 20 -1.31 -6.63 14.61
N PHE A 21 -0.95 -5.92 13.54
CA PHE A 21 0.33 -6.11 12.85
C PHE A 21 1.47 -5.52 13.68
N TYR A 22 2.45 -6.35 14.04
CA TYR A 22 3.62 -5.87 14.75
C TYR A 22 4.57 -5.13 13.80
N PHE A 23 4.72 -3.82 14.00
CA PHE A 23 5.64 -2.97 13.26
C PHE A 23 6.81 -2.52 14.15
N PRO A 24 8.02 -3.09 13.99
CA PRO A 24 9.12 -2.86 14.92
C PRO A 24 9.93 -1.58 14.65
N PHE A 25 9.35 -0.59 14.01
CA PHE A 25 10.01 0.65 13.64
C PHE A 25 9.25 1.87 14.14
N LYS A 26 9.98 2.96 14.37
CA LYS A 26 9.43 4.30 14.54
C LYS A 26 9.54 5.06 13.23
N ILE A 27 8.54 5.87 12.93
CA ILE A 27 8.56 6.80 11.79
C ILE A 27 8.73 8.19 12.37
N ILE A 28 9.92 8.77 12.23
CA ILE A 28 10.21 10.10 12.76
C ILE A 28 10.08 11.13 11.64
N CYS A 29 9.16 12.09 11.79
CA CYS A 29 9.20 13.33 11.02
C CYS A 29 10.17 14.29 11.71
N LYS A 30 11.20 14.70 10.99
CA LYS A 30 12.07 15.80 11.39
C LYS A 30 11.41 17.13 11.07
N ASN A 31 11.82 18.17 11.79
CA ASN A 31 11.41 19.55 11.52
C ASN A 31 9.87 19.72 11.50
N PHE A 32 9.17 18.98 12.36
CA PHE A 32 7.76 19.23 12.58
C PHE A 32 7.64 20.63 13.19
N ASN A 33 6.92 21.52 12.52
CA ASN A 33 6.73 22.90 12.96
C ASN A 33 5.40 23.03 13.69
N GLU A 34 5.46 23.24 14.99
CA GLU A 34 4.33 23.65 15.84
C GLU A 34 4.80 24.87 16.63
N ASP A 35 4.01 25.95 16.61
CA ASP A 35 4.31 27.21 17.32
C ASP A 35 5.73 27.78 17.06
N ASP A 36 6.16 27.78 15.80
CA ASP A 36 7.50 28.26 15.36
C ASP A 36 8.68 27.52 16.00
N LYS A 37 8.45 26.30 16.50
CA LYS A 37 9.47 25.41 17.03
C LYS A 37 9.55 24.13 16.20
N LEU A 38 10.78 23.76 15.87
CA LEU A 38 11.07 22.52 15.15
C LEU A 38 11.38 21.40 16.14
N PHE A 39 10.62 20.32 16.07
CA PHE A 39 10.87 19.12 16.86
C PHE A 39 10.71 17.86 16.00
N ASN A 40 11.20 16.76 16.56
CA ASN A 40 11.06 15.45 15.95
C ASN A 40 9.83 14.78 16.55
N VAL A 41 8.92 14.30 15.71
CA VAL A 41 7.72 13.59 16.16
C VAL A 41 7.69 12.19 15.58
N ASN A 42 7.23 11.24 16.39
CA ASN A 42 6.88 9.93 15.91
C ASN A 42 5.51 9.99 15.21
N CYS A 43 5.49 9.81 13.90
CA CYS A 43 4.29 9.85 13.07
C CYS A 43 3.26 8.78 13.44
N LEU A 44 3.64 7.72 14.16
CA LEU A 44 2.69 6.73 14.67
C LEU A 44 1.79 7.28 15.79
N ASP A 45 2.18 8.40 16.41
CA ASP A 45 1.43 9.07 17.48
C ASP A 45 0.55 10.22 16.96
N ILE A 46 0.52 10.42 15.63
CA ILE A 46 -0.24 11.48 14.95
C ILE A 46 -1.30 10.82 14.06
N GLU A 47 -2.47 11.45 13.93
CA GLU A 47 -3.49 10.99 12.99
C GLU A 47 -2.98 10.98 11.53
N THR A 48 -3.21 9.86 10.83
CA THR A 48 -2.80 9.66 9.43
C THR A 48 -3.33 10.77 8.52
N ASP A 49 -4.58 11.21 8.73
CA ASP A 49 -5.23 12.27 7.94
C ASP A 49 -4.53 13.63 8.10
N TYR A 50 -3.99 13.94 9.29
CA TYR A 50 -3.21 15.14 9.51
C TYR A 50 -1.90 15.08 8.72
N ILE A 51 -1.21 13.94 8.78
CA ILE A 51 0.03 13.75 8.02
C ILE A 51 -0.26 13.86 6.53
N GLU A 52 -1.33 13.22 6.03
CA GLU A 52 -1.74 13.24 4.62
C GLU A 52 -2.07 14.65 4.11
N SER A 53 -2.80 15.44 4.89
CA SER A 53 -3.20 16.81 4.54
C SER A 53 -2.07 17.83 4.66
N ASN A 54 -1.16 17.68 5.63
CA ASN A 54 -0.06 18.61 5.86
C ASN A 54 1.15 18.30 4.96
N LYS A 55 1.22 18.97 3.80
CA LYS A 55 2.30 18.82 2.81
C LYS A 55 3.66 19.39 3.23
N LEU A 56 3.71 20.17 4.32
CA LEU A 56 4.98 20.72 4.83
C LEU A 56 5.84 19.66 5.50
N LEU A 57 5.23 18.53 5.91
CA LEU A 57 5.93 17.38 6.47
C LEU A 57 6.59 16.56 5.35
N ASN A 58 7.92 16.62 5.23
CA ASN A 58 8.64 16.02 4.10
C ASN A 58 9.96 15.31 4.46
N ASP A 59 10.50 15.46 5.67
CA ASP A 59 11.74 14.80 6.09
C ASP A 59 11.45 13.67 7.08
N PHE A 60 11.42 12.44 6.57
CA PHE A 60 11.05 11.26 7.35
C PHE A 60 12.19 10.25 7.49
N LEU A 61 12.30 9.70 8.69
CA LEU A 61 13.23 8.65 9.04
C LEU A 61 12.50 7.44 9.61
N LEU A 62 12.78 6.28 9.03
CA LEU A 62 12.46 5.00 9.66
C LEU A 62 13.62 4.57 10.57
N ILE A 63 13.33 4.35 11.85
CA ILE A 63 14.31 3.99 12.87
C ILE A 63 13.87 2.67 13.51
N GLY A 64 14.76 1.67 13.51
CA GLY A 64 14.50 0.39 14.18
C GLY A 64 14.32 0.58 15.68
N ASN A 65 13.31 -0.08 16.25
CA ASN A 65 13.07 -0.12 17.69
C ASN A 65 13.55 -1.46 18.28
N PHE A 66 14.73 -1.91 17.85
CA PHE A 66 15.33 -3.18 18.26
C PHE A 66 16.49 -2.93 19.23
N GLN A 67 16.66 -3.83 20.20
CA GLN A 67 17.87 -3.85 21.01
C GLN A 67 18.98 -4.63 20.27
N ASN A 68 20.19 -4.07 20.21
CA ASN A 68 21.41 -4.76 19.77
C ASN A 68 21.40 -5.36 18.34
N LEU A 69 20.71 -4.75 17.38
CA LEU A 69 20.88 -5.08 15.95
C LEU A 69 21.82 -4.08 15.28
N ASP A 70 22.70 -4.58 14.41
CA ASP A 70 23.52 -3.71 13.57
C ASP A 70 22.66 -2.98 12.52
N TYR A 71 23.20 -1.90 11.98
CA TYR A 71 22.52 -1.07 11.01
C TYR A 71 22.15 -1.82 9.72
N GLY A 72 23.01 -2.74 9.26
CA GLY A 72 22.78 -3.52 8.05
C GLY A 72 21.59 -4.46 8.21
N THR A 73 21.57 -5.22 9.31
CA THR A 73 20.44 -6.11 9.64
C THR A 73 19.13 -5.31 9.81
N THR A 74 19.18 -4.17 10.51
CA THR A 74 18.00 -3.31 10.68
C THR A 74 17.48 -2.79 9.34
N THR A 75 18.36 -2.44 8.42
CA THR A 75 18.00 -1.96 7.08
C THR A 75 17.35 -3.07 6.25
N LEU A 76 17.90 -4.29 6.27
CA LEU A 76 17.33 -5.42 5.56
C LEU A 76 15.92 -5.76 6.08
N ILE A 77 15.74 -5.80 7.40
CA ILE A 77 14.42 -6.03 8.00
C ILE A 77 13.46 -4.91 7.58
N ALA A 78 13.89 -3.65 7.63
CA ALA A 78 13.05 -2.53 7.22
C ALA A 78 12.57 -2.66 5.76
N GLN A 79 13.47 -3.02 4.85
CA GLN A 79 13.14 -3.26 3.44
C GLN A 79 12.10 -4.38 3.29
N VAL A 80 12.30 -5.52 3.94
CA VAL A 80 11.34 -6.64 3.88
C VAL A 80 9.96 -6.24 4.41
N PHE A 81 9.89 -5.45 5.48
CA PHE A 81 8.61 -4.94 5.99
C PHE A 81 7.94 -3.98 5.00
N ILE A 82 8.68 -3.01 4.47
CA ILE A 82 8.16 -2.05 3.48
C ILE A 82 7.68 -2.79 2.22
N ASP A 83 8.47 -3.71 1.70
CA ASP A 83 8.13 -4.48 0.51
C ASP A 83 6.86 -5.30 0.73
N ASN A 84 6.72 -5.95 1.89
CA ASN A 84 5.49 -6.66 2.22
C ASN A 84 4.27 -5.74 2.25
N ILE A 85 4.40 -4.55 2.83
CA ILE A 85 3.29 -3.58 2.91
C ILE A 85 2.94 -3.06 1.50
N ILE A 86 3.94 -2.71 0.68
CA ILE A 86 3.73 -2.26 -0.70
C ILE A 86 3.04 -3.36 -1.53
N ASN A 87 3.53 -4.59 -1.44
CA ASN A 87 2.96 -5.73 -2.17
C ASN A 87 1.53 -6.04 -1.71
N MET A 88 1.24 -5.93 -0.41
CA MET A 88 -0.13 -6.05 0.10
C MET A 88 -1.05 -4.94 -0.43
N ASN A 89 -0.57 -3.70 -0.45
CA ASN A 89 -1.34 -2.59 -1.00
C ASN A 89 -1.65 -2.81 -2.48
N ALA A 90 -0.63 -3.12 -3.29
CA ALA A 90 -0.79 -3.41 -4.71
C ALA A 90 -1.73 -4.60 -4.97
N PHE A 91 -1.61 -5.67 -4.17
CA PHE A 91 -2.50 -6.83 -4.26
C PHE A 91 -3.95 -6.44 -4.00
N ASN A 92 -4.21 -5.65 -2.97
CA ASN A 92 -5.57 -5.20 -2.64
C ASN A 92 -6.16 -4.30 -3.74
N GLU A 93 -5.36 -3.43 -4.35
CA GLU A 93 -5.79 -2.59 -5.48
C GLU A 93 -6.15 -3.45 -6.70
N ILE A 94 -5.30 -4.40 -7.07
CA ILE A 94 -5.57 -5.33 -8.18
C ILE A 94 -6.82 -6.17 -7.90
N LEU A 95 -6.99 -6.66 -6.68
CA LEU A 95 -8.18 -7.41 -6.29
C LEU A 95 -9.45 -6.55 -6.35
N SER A 96 -9.38 -5.28 -5.94
CA SER A 96 -10.52 -4.35 -6.06
C SER A 96 -10.91 -4.15 -7.52
N LEU A 97 -9.93 -3.91 -8.39
CA LEU A 97 -10.16 -3.74 -9.83
C LEU A 97 -10.76 -5.01 -10.45
N ALA A 98 -10.22 -6.19 -10.13
CA ALA A 98 -10.78 -7.47 -10.56
C ALA A 98 -12.27 -7.58 -10.20
N LEU A 99 -12.61 -7.32 -8.94
CA LEU A 99 -13.99 -7.36 -8.46
C LEU A 99 -14.89 -6.31 -9.12
N GLU A 100 -14.41 -5.10 -9.32
CA GLU A 100 -15.16 -4.02 -9.97
C GLU A 100 -15.47 -4.33 -11.44
N TYR A 101 -14.46 -4.76 -12.21
CA TYR A 101 -14.65 -5.16 -13.61
C TYR A 101 -15.54 -6.40 -13.71
N ARG A 102 -15.35 -7.41 -12.87
CA ARG A 102 -16.20 -8.61 -12.88
C ARG A 102 -17.66 -8.31 -12.54
N ARG A 103 -17.92 -7.40 -11.61
CA ARG A 103 -19.29 -6.91 -11.30
C ARG A 103 -19.91 -6.10 -12.44
N SER A 104 -19.07 -5.38 -13.18
CA SER A 104 -19.51 -4.54 -14.31
C SER A 104 -19.72 -5.35 -15.59
N TRP A 105 -19.08 -6.51 -15.69
CA TRP A 105 -19.25 -7.43 -16.79
C TRP A 105 -20.65 -8.06 -16.75
N LYS A 106 -21.37 -7.96 -17.86
CA LYS A 106 -22.70 -8.54 -18.02
C LYS A 106 -22.59 -9.63 -19.07
N GLU A 107 -22.61 -10.87 -18.59
CA GLU A 107 -22.47 -12.08 -19.41
C GLU A 107 -23.50 -12.11 -20.55
N ASP A 108 -24.74 -11.68 -20.29
CA ASP A 108 -25.81 -11.65 -21.31
C ASP A 108 -25.56 -10.69 -22.48
N LEU A 109 -24.68 -9.68 -22.32
CA LEU A 109 -24.36 -8.69 -23.38
C LEU A 109 -23.08 -9.03 -24.13
N TYR A 110 -22.37 -10.08 -23.69
CA TYR A 110 -21.28 -10.72 -24.42
C TYR A 110 -21.78 -11.39 -25.71
N GLU A 111 -23.07 -11.70 -25.80
CA GLU A 111 -23.71 -12.27 -27.00
C GLU A 111 -24.47 -11.21 -27.82
N SER A 112 -24.28 -9.91 -27.54
CA SER A 112 -25.00 -8.85 -28.24
C SER A 112 -24.66 -8.82 -29.73
N GLU A 113 -25.68 -8.80 -30.59
CA GLU A 113 -25.52 -8.56 -32.03
C GLU A 113 -25.15 -7.10 -32.33
N ASN A 114 -25.29 -6.19 -31.35
CA ASN A 114 -24.78 -4.83 -31.44
C ASN A 114 -23.26 -4.82 -31.18
N ILE A 115 -22.50 -4.59 -32.25
CA ILE A 115 -21.03 -4.61 -32.25
C ILE A 115 -20.39 -3.67 -31.22
N GLU A 116 -21.02 -2.52 -30.94
CA GLU A 116 -20.50 -1.56 -29.97
C GLU A 116 -20.70 -2.04 -28.53
N GLU A 117 -21.88 -2.60 -28.23
CA GLU A 117 -22.16 -3.20 -26.93
C GLU A 117 -21.27 -4.42 -26.69
N TYR A 118 -21.21 -5.32 -27.67
CA TYR A 118 -20.31 -6.47 -27.66
C TYR A 118 -18.87 -6.06 -27.33
N GLY A 119 -18.33 -5.09 -28.08
CA GLY A 119 -16.95 -4.63 -27.91
C GLY A 119 -16.67 -4.05 -26.52
N ILE A 120 -17.62 -3.31 -25.93
CA ILE A 120 -17.47 -2.76 -24.57
C ILE A 120 -17.47 -3.88 -23.52
N TYR A 121 -18.38 -4.85 -23.63
CA TYR A 121 -18.47 -5.92 -22.64
C TYR A 121 -17.35 -6.96 -22.78
N GLU A 122 -16.86 -7.23 -23.99
CA GLU A 122 -15.64 -8.00 -24.22
C GLU A 122 -14.44 -7.32 -23.55
N PHE A 123 -14.30 -6.01 -23.70
CA PHE A 123 -13.22 -5.24 -23.06
C PHE A 123 -13.30 -5.30 -21.53
N ILE A 124 -14.49 -5.12 -20.96
CA ILE A 124 -14.71 -5.20 -19.50
C ILE A 124 -14.40 -6.61 -18.99
N GLY A 125 -14.86 -7.65 -19.68
CA GLY A 125 -14.60 -9.05 -19.34
C GLY A 125 -13.10 -9.37 -19.37
N GLY A 126 -12.41 -9.01 -20.46
CA GLY A 126 -10.97 -9.21 -20.57
C GLY A 126 -10.16 -8.44 -19.53
N LYS A 127 -10.62 -7.24 -19.09
CA LYS A 127 -10.01 -6.53 -17.97
C LYS A 127 -10.21 -7.28 -16.65
N ALA A 128 -11.41 -7.79 -16.38
CA ALA A 128 -11.68 -8.58 -15.18
C ALA A 128 -10.73 -9.79 -15.11
N GLU A 129 -10.65 -10.57 -16.18
CA GLU A 129 -9.79 -11.75 -16.29
C GLU A 129 -8.31 -11.39 -16.07
N ALA A 130 -7.82 -10.35 -16.75
CA ALA A 130 -6.43 -9.93 -16.61
C ALA A 130 -6.08 -9.54 -15.16
N TYR A 131 -6.97 -8.83 -14.45
CA TYR A 131 -6.74 -8.46 -13.05
C TYR A 131 -6.86 -9.67 -12.11
N GLU A 132 -7.77 -10.61 -12.36
CA GLU A 132 -7.89 -11.85 -11.61
C GLU A 132 -6.64 -12.73 -11.76
N GLU A 133 -6.10 -12.86 -12.97
CA GLU A 133 -4.84 -13.55 -13.23
C GLU A 133 -3.67 -12.87 -12.50
N CYS A 134 -3.58 -11.53 -12.59
CA CYS A 134 -2.57 -10.77 -11.83
C CYS A 134 -2.67 -11.05 -10.33
N ALA A 135 -3.88 -11.02 -9.76
CA ALA A 135 -4.09 -11.31 -8.34
C ALA A 135 -3.63 -12.73 -8.00
N GLN A 136 -3.95 -13.72 -8.83
CA GLN A 136 -3.55 -15.11 -8.61
C GLN A 136 -2.02 -15.28 -8.69
N ILE A 137 -1.35 -14.63 -9.65
CA ILE A 137 0.11 -14.62 -9.78
C ILE A 137 0.76 -14.01 -8.53
N MET A 138 0.27 -12.86 -8.07
CA MET A 138 0.78 -12.21 -6.85
C MET A 138 0.57 -13.08 -5.62
N LYS A 139 -0.60 -13.70 -5.49
CA LYS A 139 -0.89 -14.64 -4.39
C LYS A 139 0.09 -15.81 -4.40
N ASN A 140 0.34 -16.42 -5.56
CA ASN A 140 1.27 -17.53 -5.68
C ASN A 140 2.72 -17.12 -5.40
N THR A 141 3.12 -15.93 -5.84
CA THR A 141 4.50 -15.43 -5.70
C THR A 141 4.84 -15.07 -4.26
N TYR A 142 3.93 -14.37 -3.57
CA TYR A 142 4.21 -13.77 -2.26
C TYR A 142 3.63 -14.56 -1.07
N TRP A 143 2.68 -15.49 -1.30
CA TRP A 143 1.90 -16.07 -0.21
C TRP A 143 1.84 -17.60 -0.19
N VAL A 144 2.18 -18.29 -1.28
CA VAL A 144 2.18 -19.77 -1.35
C VAL A 144 3.56 -20.36 -1.06
N ASN A 145 4.63 -19.57 -1.09
CA ASN A 145 5.99 -20.00 -0.74
C ASN A 145 6.35 -19.83 0.75
N LYS A 146 5.37 -19.91 1.66
CA LYS A 146 5.57 -19.93 3.12
C LYS A 146 5.10 -21.24 3.72
#